data_AF-A0A6L3Y3G6-F1
#
_entry.id   AF-A0A6L3Y3G6-F1
#
_cell.length_a   1.000
_cell.length_b   1.000
_cell.length_c   1.000
_cell.angle_alpha   90.00
_cell.angle_beta   90.00
_cell.angle_gamma   90.00
#
_symmetry.space_group_name_H-M   'P 1'
#
loop_
_entity.id
_entity.type
_entity.pdbx_description
1 polymer ?
#
loop_
_entity_poly.entity_id
_entity_poly.type
_entity_poly.pdbx_seq_one_letter_code
_entity_poly.pdbx_strand_id
1 'polypeptide(L)'
;MKAAAKTLKPKRQEEQANFVSWRFALLCGCILLALGFLLGRVAWLQIIAPDMLVRQGDMRSLRVQEVSTSRGMITDRSGRPLAVSVPVKAIWADPKELHDAGGITLDNRWKALSDALKMPLDQLASRVNANPKGRFIYLARQVNPDMADYIKKLKLPGIHLR
;
A
#
# COMPACT_ATOMS: atom_id res chain seq x y z
N MET A 1 -84.03 16.56 -28.66
CA MET A 1 -83.63 15.26 -29.24
C MET A 1 -82.12 15.16 -29.22
N LYS A 2 -81.61 14.04 -28.70
CA LYS A 2 -80.19 13.73 -28.52
C LYS A 2 -79.51 13.46 -29.87
N ALA A 3 -78.24 13.87 -30.00
CA ALA A 3 -77.19 13.00 -30.53
C ALA A 3 -75.83 13.55 -30.06
N ALA A 4 -75.20 12.84 -29.13
CA ALA A 4 -73.83 13.11 -28.68
C ALA A 4 -72.84 12.65 -29.75
N ALA A 5 -71.90 13.52 -30.14
CA ALA A 5 -70.81 13.18 -31.03
C ALA A 5 -69.87 12.19 -30.33
N LYS A 6 -69.72 10.99 -30.90
CA LYS A 6 -68.74 9.99 -30.45
C LYS A 6 -67.33 10.46 -30.81
N THR A 7 -66.52 10.78 -29.82
CA THR A 7 -65.08 11.00 -29.97
C THR A 7 -64.38 9.65 -30.20
N LEU A 8 -63.73 9.50 -31.36
CA LEU A 8 -62.90 8.33 -31.68
C LEU A 8 -61.56 8.46 -30.94
N LYS A 9 -61.33 7.59 -29.95
CA LYS A 9 -60.00 7.42 -29.32
C LYS A 9 -59.02 6.81 -30.33
N PRO A 10 -57.77 7.30 -30.44
CA PRO A 10 -56.75 6.64 -31.25
C PRO A 10 -56.37 5.30 -30.57
N LYS A 11 -56.46 4.22 -31.33
CA LYS A 11 -56.02 2.88 -30.93
C LYS A 11 -54.48 2.89 -30.90
N ARG A 12 -53.88 2.85 -29.71
CA ARG A 12 -52.43 2.75 -29.52
C ARG A 12 -51.96 1.48 -30.24
N GLN A 13 -51.25 1.65 -31.36
CA GLN A 13 -50.58 0.55 -32.04
C GLN A 13 -49.48 0.05 -31.11
N GLU A 14 -49.66 -1.14 -30.56
CA GLU A 14 -48.53 -1.90 -30.03
C GLU A 14 -47.67 -2.28 -31.24
N GLU A 15 -46.49 -1.66 -31.33
CA GLU A 15 -45.45 -2.13 -32.25
C GLU A 15 -45.13 -3.57 -31.86
N GLN A 16 -45.74 -4.51 -32.57
CA GLN A 16 -45.29 -5.89 -32.58
C GLN A 16 -43.95 -5.88 -33.32
N ALA A 17 -42.89 -5.53 -32.59
CA ALA A 17 -41.53 -5.83 -32.99
C ALA A 17 -41.52 -7.33 -33.27
N ASN A 18 -41.28 -7.71 -34.53
CA ASN A 18 -41.16 -9.09 -34.96
C ASN A 18 -39.92 -9.71 -34.31
N PHE A 19 -40.01 -10.00 -33.01
CA PHE A 19 -39.01 -10.70 -32.25
C PHE A 19 -39.07 -12.15 -32.68
N VAL A 20 -38.17 -12.53 -33.59
CA VAL A 20 -37.92 -13.94 -33.89
C VAL A 20 -37.37 -14.58 -32.61
N SER A 21 -38.25 -15.16 -31.79
CA SER A 21 -37.95 -15.61 -30.43
C SER A 21 -36.81 -16.63 -30.39
N TRP A 22 -36.63 -17.41 -31.45
CA TRP A 22 -35.50 -18.33 -31.61
C TRP A 22 -34.14 -17.62 -31.71
N ARG A 23 -34.05 -16.50 -32.45
CA ARG A 23 -32.81 -15.71 -32.56
C ARG A 23 -32.46 -15.05 -31.23
N PHE A 24 -33.48 -14.58 -30.49
CA PHE A 24 -33.31 -14.03 -29.15
C PHE A 24 -32.86 -15.10 -28.15
N ALA A 25 -33.50 -16.28 -28.14
CA ALA A 25 -33.10 -17.39 -27.28
C ALA A 25 -31.68 -17.89 -27.58
N LEU A 26 -31.29 -17.95 -28.86
CA LEU A 26 -29.93 -18.31 -29.26
C LEU A 26 -28.92 -17.28 -28.75
N LEU A 27 -29.21 -15.98 -28.91
CA LEU A 27 -28.35 -14.91 -28.39
C LEU A 27 -28.19 -15.00 -26.86
N CYS A 28 -29.29 -15.15 -26.13
CA CYS A 28 -29.25 -15.32 -24.67
C CYS A 28 -28.47 -16.58 -24.27
N GLY A 29 -28.65 -17.69 -24.99
CA GLY A 29 -27.88 -18.92 -24.78
C GLY A 29 -26.38 -18.71 -24.98
N CYS A 30 -25.97 -18.02 -26.06
CA CYS A 30 -24.57 -17.68 -26.30
C CYS A 30 -23.99 -16.80 -25.18
N ILE A 31 -24.75 -15.81 -24.71
CA ILE A 31 -24.32 -14.93 -23.61
C ILE A 31 -24.15 -15.74 -22.31
N LEU A 32 -25.11 -16.61 -21.98
CA LEU A 32 -25.03 -17.45 -20.78
C LEU A 32 -23.87 -18.45 -20.85
N LEU A 33 -23.60 -19.04 -22.02
CA LEU A 33 -22.45 -19.91 -22.22
C LEU A 33 -21.13 -19.15 -22.06
N ALA A 34 -21.02 -17.94 -22.60
CA ALA A 34 -19.83 -17.12 -22.43
C ALA A 34 -19.59 -16.74 -20.96
N LEU A 35 -20.66 -16.37 -20.22
CA LEU A 35 -20.60 -16.12 -18.78
C LEU A 35 -20.19 -17.38 -18.00
N GLY A 36 -20.78 -18.54 -18.32
CA GLY A 36 -20.45 -19.81 -17.70
C GLY A 36 -18.98 -20.19 -17.93
N PHE A 37 -18.46 -19.99 -19.14
CA PHE A 37 -17.06 -20.21 -19.44
C PHE A 37 -16.12 -19.29 -18.64
N LEU A 38 -16.45 -18.00 -18.52
CA LEU A 38 -15.69 -17.05 -17.70
C LEU A 38 -15.69 -17.45 -16.22
N LEU A 39 -16.84 -17.85 -15.67
CA LEU A 39 -16.95 -18.33 -14.30
C LEU A 39 -16.11 -19.60 -14.08
N GLY A 40 -16.17 -20.56 -15.01
CA GLY A 40 -15.32 -21.75 -14.98
C GLY A 40 -13.83 -21.41 -15.02
N ARG A 41 -13.44 -20.43 -15.84
CA ARG A 41 -12.05 -19.96 -15.91
C ARG A 41 -11.60 -19.30 -14.61
N VAL A 42 -12.46 -18.50 -13.97
CA VAL A 42 -12.19 -17.89 -12.67
C VAL A 42 -12.04 -18.96 -11.59
N ALA A 43 -12.95 -19.94 -11.54
CA ALA A 43 -12.86 -21.06 -10.60
C ALA A 43 -11.57 -21.86 -10.79
N TRP A 44 -11.13 -22.10 -12.03
CA TRP A 44 -9.85 -22.76 -12.30
C TRP A 44 -8.66 -21.97 -11.71
N LEU A 45 -8.62 -20.66 -11.92
CA LEU A 45 -7.54 -19.81 -11.42
C LEU A 45 -7.56 -19.64 -9.90
N GLN A 46 -8.74 -19.64 -9.27
CA GLN A 46 -8.88 -19.43 -7.82
C GLN A 46 -8.74 -20.72 -7.00
N ILE A 47 -9.19 -21.86 -7.53
CA ILE A 47 -9.29 -23.12 -6.77
C ILE A 47 -8.19 -24.11 -7.17
N ILE A 48 -7.94 -24.27 -8.47
CA ILE A 48 -7.06 -25.34 -8.99
C ILE A 48 -5.61 -24.85 -9.13
N ALA A 49 -5.41 -23.62 -9.60
CA ALA A 49 -4.07 -23.06 -9.82
C ALA A 49 -3.87 -21.65 -9.22
N PRO A 50 -4.13 -21.43 -7.91
CA PRO A 50 -3.97 -20.12 -7.29
C PRO A 50 -2.52 -19.74 -7.01
N ASP A 51 -1.61 -20.72 -6.88
CA ASP A 51 -0.27 -20.52 -6.29
C ASP A 51 0.55 -19.41 -6.96
N MET A 52 0.50 -19.31 -8.29
CA MET A 52 1.24 -18.26 -9.01
C MET A 52 0.70 -16.87 -8.67
N LEU A 53 -0.63 -16.70 -8.62
CA LEU A 53 -1.26 -15.42 -8.31
C LEU A 53 -1.06 -15.06 -6.83
N VAL A 54 -1.20 -16.03 -5.93
CA VAL A 54 -0.93 -15.85 -4.50
C VAL A 54 0.52 -15.42 -4.29
N ARG A 55 1.49 -16.13 -4.87
CA ARG A 55 2.91 -15.77 -4.78
C ARG A 55 3.20 -14.36 -5.29
N GLN A 56 2.57 -13.94 -6.39
CA GLN A 56 2.73 -12.58 -6.91
C GLN A 56 2.11 -11.51 -5.99
N GLY A 57 0.99 -11.83 -5.34
CA GLY A 57 0.41 -10.99 -4.29
C GLY A 57 1.33 -10.88 -3.07
N ASP A 58 1.78 -12.03 -2.58
CA ASP A 58 2.67 -12.17 -1.43
C ASP A 58 3.98 -11.40 -1.63
N MET A 59 4.62 -11.50 -2.80
CA MET A 59 5.86 -10.76 -3.09
C MET A 59 5.68 -9.23 -3.05
N ARG A 60 4.45 -8.72 -3.21
CA ARG A 60 4.16 -7.29 -3.16
C ARG A 60 3.73 -6.84 -1.76
N SER A 61 3.04 -7.70 -1.02
CA SER A 61 2.33 -7.34 0.21
C SER A 61 2.93 -7.93 1.48
N LEU A 62 3.49 -9.14 1.44
CA LEU A 62 4.08 -9.78 2.61
C LEU A 62 5.50 -9.25 2.83
N ARG A 63 5.75 -8.77 4.04
CA ARG A 63 7.09 -8.51 4.56
C ARG A 63 7.23 -9.19 5.91
N VAL A 64 8.24 -10.05 6.03
CA VAL A 64 8.60 -10.64 7.31
C VAL A 64 9.43 -9.62 8.07
N GLN A 65 8.91 -9.15 9.21
CA GLN A 65 9.63 -8.30 10.14
C GLN A 65 9.95 -9.12 11.38
N GLU A 66 11.23 -9.38 11.62
CA GLU A 66 11.66 -10.02 12.86
C GLU A 66 11.34 -9.10 14.05
N VAL A 67 10.64 -9.67 15.05
CA VAL A 67 10.40 -9.01 16.34
C VAL A 67 11.59 -9.33 17.24
N SER A 68 12.33 -8.30 17.65
CA SER A 68 13.48 -8.49 18.52
C SER A 68 13.03 -8.85 19.94
N THR A 69 13.58 -9.93 20.48
CA THR A 69 13.46 -10.27 21.91
C THR A 69 14.61 -9.59 22.66
N SER A 70 14.31 -8.99 23.82
CA SER A 70 15.33 -8.36 24.67
C SER A 70 16.22 -9.42 25.34
N ARG A 71 17.53 -9.17 25.40
CA ARG A 71 18.46 -10.03 26.14
C ARG A 71 18.23 -9.89 27.65
N GLY A 72 18.33 -11.00 28.37
CA GLY A 72 18.23 -11.03 29.83
C GLY A 72 19.31 -10.18 30.51
N MET A 73 18.94 -9.58 31.64
CA MET A 73 19.84 -8.78 32.46
C MET A 73 20.88 -9.68 33.14
N ILE A 74 22.16 -9.29 33.06
CA ILE A 74 23.23 -9.95 33.83
C ILE A 74 23.39 -9.16 35.12
N THR A 75 23.26 -9.85 36.26
CA THR A 75 23.41 -9.27 37.60
C THR A 75 24.58 -9.94 38.34
N ASP A 76 25.22 -9.19 39.22
CA ASP A 76 26.21 -9.71 40.18
C ASP A 76 25.50 -10.51 41.30
N ARG A 77 26.26 -11.22 42.14
CA ARG A 77 25.76 -11.95 43.34
C ARG A 77 24.94 -11.09 44.29
N SER A 78 25.16 -9.78 44.27
CA SER A 78 24.47 -8.78 45.09
C SER A 78 23.20 -8.22 44.42
N GLY A 79 22.85 -8.70 43.23
CA GLY A 79 21.70 -8.23 42.43
C GLY A 79 21.97 -6.95 41.65
N ARG A 80 23.21 -6.42 41.68
CA ARG A 80 23.57 -5.21 40.93
C ARG A 80 23.65 -5.51 39.42
N PRO A 81 23.03 -4.70 38.55
CA PRO A 81 23.08 -4.93 37.11
C PRO A 81 24.49 -4.66 36.56
N LEU A 82 25.03 -5.64 35.82
CA LEU A 82 26.30 -5.54 35.12
C LEU A 82 26.10 -5.33 33.61
N ALA A 83 25.04 -5.89 33.04
CA ALA A 83 24.66 -5.66 31.65
C ALA A 83 23.13 -5.63 31.49
N VAL A 84 22.64 -4.60 30.80
CA VAL A 84 21.21 -4.35 30.57
C VAL A 84 20.94 -4.16 29.08
N SER A 85 19.80 -4.67 28.61
CA SER A 85 19.31 -4.37 27.28
C SER A 85 18.58 -3.04 27.29
N VAL A 86 19.09 -2.05 26.56
CA VAL A 86 18.43 -0.75 26.41
C VAL A 86 17.75 -0.70 25.06
N PRO A 87 16.46 -0.33 24.97
CA PRO A 87 15.78 -0.14 23.70
C PRO A 87 16.43 1.03 22.97
N VAL A 88 16.96 0.78 21.78
CA VAL A 88 17.53 1.80 20.89
C VAL A 88 16.90 1.66 19.52
N LYS A 89 16.76 2.79 18.80
CA LYS A 89 16.21 2.81 17.44
C LYS A 89 17.30 3.12 16.42
N ALA A 90 17.07 2.76 15.17
CA ALA A 90 17.89 3.18 14.04
C ALA A 90 17.08 4.11 13.14
N ILE A 91 17.75 5.16 12.66
CA ILE A 91 17.17 6.08 11.68
C ILE A 91 17.69 5.69 10.32
N TRP A 92 16.76 5.48 9.40
CA TRP A 92 17.05 5.13 8.03
C TRP A 92 16.22 5.97 7.07
N ALA A 93 16.71 6.09 5.85
CA ALA A 93 16.03 6.80 4.77
C ALA A 93 15.68 5.84 3.63
N ASP A 94 14.55 6.06 2.96
CA ASP A 94 14.24 5.55 1.62
C ASP A 94 14.62 6.64 0.60
N PRO A 95 15.76 6.53 -0.09
CA PRO A 95 16.19 7.50 -1.10
C PRO A 95 15.17 7.76 -2.21
N LYS A 96 14.44 6.72 -2.64
CA LYS A 96 13.43 6.87 -3.69
C LYS A 96 12.25 7.70 -3.20
N GLU A 97 11.71 7.38 -2.03
CA GLU A 97 10.61 8.17 -1.43
C GLU A 97 11.04 9.62 -1.20
N LEU A 98 12.30 9.82 -0.79
CA LEU A 98 12.86 11.15 -0.61
C LEU A 98 12.91 11.94 -1.92
N HIS A 99 13.39 11.31 -2.99
CA HIS A 99 13.49 11.96 -4.30
C HIS A 99 12.11 12.27 -4.89
N ASP A 100 11.15 11.35 -4.76
CA ASP A 100 9.76 11.54 -5.19
C ASP A 100 9.09 12.70 -4.44
N ALA A 101 9.50 12.98 -3.19
CA ALA A 101 9.00 14.08 -2.36
C ALA A 101 9.75 15.42 -2.54
N GLY A 102 10.69 15.53 -3.49
CA GLY A 102 11.45 16.76 -3.75
C GLY A 102 12.84 16.81 -3.11
N GLY A 103 13.30 15.72 -2.50
CA GLY A 103 14.64 15.57 -1.94
C GLY A 103 14.84 16.25 -0.59
N ILE A 104 16.12 16.42 -0.21
CA ILE A 104 16.51 17.16 0.99
C ILE A 104 16.49 18.65 0.67
N THR A 105 15.64 19.40 1.38
CA THR A 105 15.53 20.85 1.23
C THR A 105 16.21 21.58 2.38
N LEU A 106 16.42 22.89 2.24
CA LEU A 106 16.95 23.76 3.30
C LEU A 106 15.90 24.16 4.35
N ASP A 107 14.86 23.35 4.53
CA ASP A 107 13.81 23.62 5.53
C ASP A 107 14.37 23.51 6.96
N ASN A 108 13.75 24.23 7.89
CA ASN A 108 14.03 24.11 9.33
C ASN A 108 13.94 22.67 9.85
N ARG A 109 13.08 21.83 9.26
CA ARG A 109 12.92 20.42 9.63
C ARG A 109 14.14 19.58 9.26
N TRP A 110 14.70 19.81 8.07
CA TRP A 110 15.92 19.15 7.62
C TRP A 110 17.12 19.62 8.42
N LYS A 111 17.19 20.92 8.73
CA LYS A 111 18.21 21.47 9.62
C LYS A 111 18.15 20.83 11.02
N ALA A 112 16.95 20.71 11.60
CA ALA A 112 16.75 20.04 12.87
C ALA A 112 17.18 18.56 12.85
N LEU A 113 16.94 17.84 11.75
CA LEU A 113 17.44 16.48 11.56
C LEU A 113 18.97 16.43 11.50
N SER A 114 19.58 17.32 10.71
CA SER A 114 21.03 17.48 10.59
C SER A 114 21.68 17.72 11.96
N ASP A 115 21.11 18.64 12.75
CA ASP A 115 21.61 19.00 14.08
C ASP A 115 21.46 17.82 15.06
N ALA A 116 20.31 17.13 15.04
CA ALA A 116 20.07 15.97 15.89
C ALA A 116 21.02 14.80 15.55
N LEU A 117 21.32 14.60 14.27
CA LEU A 117 22.25 13.57 13.79
C LEU A 117 23.72 14.01 13.83
N LYS A 118 24.00 15.28 14.14
CA LYS A 118 25.33 15.90 14.05
C LYS A 118 26.00 15.66 12.68
N MET A 119 25.19 15.68 11.62
CA MET A 119 25.62 15.43 10.24
C MET A 119 25.22 16.61 9.36
N PRO A 120 26.16 17.31 8.70
CA PRO A 120 25.84 18.43 7.82
C PRO A 120 24.83 18.04 6.73
N LEU A 121 23.94 18.96 6.38
CA LEU A 121 22.92 18.78 5.33
C LEU A 121 23.51 18.26 4.01
N ASP A 122 24.65 18.81 3.58
CA ASP A 122 25.30 18.41 2.32
C ASP A 122 25.79 16.96 2.36
N GLN A 123 26.27 16.52 3.52
CA GLN A 123 26.70 15.13 3.72
C GLN A 123 25.49 14.19 3.72
N LEU A 124 24.40 14.62 4.34
CA LEU A 124 23.13 13.87 4.37
C LEU A 124 22.57 13.71 2.95
N ALA A 125 22.56 14.79 2.17
CA ALA A 125 22.12 14.79 0.78
C ALA A 125 23.02 13.92 -0.09
N SER A 126 24.34 14.02 0.05
CA SER A 126 25.29 13.20 -0.69
C SER A 126 25.12 11.70 -0.37
N ARG A 127 24.86 11.35 0.90
CA ARG A 127 24.66 9.96 1.32
C ARG A 127 23.38 9.37 0.76
N VAL A 128 22.29 10.14 0.72
CA VAL A 128 21.04 9.71 0.10
C VAL A 128 21.18 9.62 -1.42
N ASN A 129 21.80 10.62 -2.05
CA ASN A 129 21.99 10.69 -3.51
C ASN A 129 23.00 9.68 -4.04
N ALA A 130 23.81 9.06 -3.19
CA ALA A 130 24.73 7.99 -3.59
C ALA A 130 24.01 6.78 -4.20
N ASN A 131 22.76 6.51 -3.79
CA ASN A 131 21.93 5.47 -4.38
C ASN A 131 20.45 5.92 -4.49
N PRO A 132 20.09 6.70 -5.53
CA PRO A 132 18.77 7.31 -5.64
C PRO A 132 17.65 6.28 -5.94
N LYS A 133 18.01 5.10 -6.45
CA LYS A 133 17.07 3.99 -6.67
C LYS A 133 16.95 3.07 -5.46
N GLY A 134 17.78 3.26 -4.43
CA GLY A 134 17.76 2.48 -3.20
C GLY A 134 16.46 2.70 -2.42
N ARG A 135 16.07 1.68 -1.66
CA ARG A 135 14.91 1.73 -0.76
C ARG A 135 15.27 1.88 0.71
N PHE A 136 16.56 1.80 1.02
CA PHE A 136 17.02 1.72 2.39
C PHE A 136 18.48 2.18 2.53
N ILE A 137 18.72 3.18 3.37
CA ILE A 137 20.04 3.64 3.78
C ILE A 137 20.01 3.98 5.27
N TYR A 138 21.00 3.50 6.03
CA TYR A 138 21.16 3.92 7.42
C TYR A 138 21.73 5.34 7.49
N LEU A 139 21.05 6.22 8.23
CA LEU A 139 21.55 7.54 8.58
C LEU A 139 22.25 7.51 9.95
N ALA A 140 21.63 6.88 10.94
CA ALA A 140 22.20 6.68 12.27
C ALA A 140 21.71 5.37 12.90
N ARG A 141 22.56 4.77 13.74
CA ARG A 141 22.26 3.54 14.49
C ARG A 141 22.33 3.83 15.98
N GLN A 142 21.61 3.02 16.77
CA GLN A 142 21.65 3.08 18.24
C GLN A 142 21.27 4.45 18.82
N VAL A 143 20.21 5.03 18.27
CA VAL A 143 19.68 6.33 18.69
C VAL A 143 18.77 6.13 19.90
N ASN A 144 18.93 7.01 20.89
CA ASN A 144 18.07 7.04 22.08
C ASN A 144 16.59 7.23 21.65
N PRO A 145 15.63 6.46 22.21
CA PRO A 145 14.20 6.65 21.99
C PRO A 145 13.71 8.10 22.02
N ASP A 146 14.20 8.94 22.92
CA ASP A 146 13.76 10.35 23.03
C ASP A 146 14.10 11.16 21.77
N MET A 147 15.32 10.98 21.26
CA MET A 147 15.80 11.61 20.03
C MET A 147 15.06 11.05 18.81
N ALA A 148 14.81 9.73 18.80
CA ALA A 148 14.05 9.11 17.73
C ALA A 148 12.61 9.62 17.66
N ASP A 149 11.97 9.83 18.82
CA ASP A 149 10.62 10.38 18.88
C ASP A 149 10.58 11.87 18.51
N TYR A 150 11.64 12.63 18.84
CA TYR A 150 11.83 13.98 18.31
C TYR A 150 11.90 13.98 16.78
N ILE A 151 12.72 13.11 16.19
CA ILE A 151 12.88 13.01 14.73
C ILE A 151 11.60 12.53 14.05
N LYS A 152 10.85 11.63 14.68
CA LYS A 152 9.52 11.21 14.22
C LYS A 152 8.55 12.39 14.10
N LYS A 153 8.61 13.33 15.05
CA LYS A 153 7.75 14.54 15.04
C LYS A 153 8.08 15.51 13.92
N LEU A 154 9.28 15.44 13.33
CA LEU A 154 9.64 16.27 12.18
C LEU A 154 8.83 15.91 10.91
N LYS A 155 8.25 14.70 10.85
CA LYS A 155 7.41 14.23 9.72
C LYS A 155 8.08 14.49 8.36
N LEU A 156 9.35 14.12 8.27
CA LEU A 156 10.10 14.22 7.02
C LEU A 156 9.70 13.03 6.12
N PRO A 157 9.40 13.29 4.84
CA PRO A 157 9.11 12.20 3.88
C PRO A 157 10.33 11.28 3.79
N GLY A 158 10.14 9.98 3.54
CA GLY A 158 11.24 9.02 3.36
C GLY A 158 12.16 8.78 4.55
N ILE A 159 11.96 9.42 5.71
CA ILE A 159 12.72 9.16 6.94
C ILE A 159 11.92 8.26 7.86
N HIS A 160 12.51 7.13 8.22
CA HIS A 160 11.85 6.06 8.94
C HIS A 160 12.68 5.60 10.14
N LEU A 161 12.00 5.00 11.10
CA LEU A 161 12.59 4.48 12.34
C LEU A 161 12.41 2.98 12.38
N ARG A 162 13.49 2.28 12.74
CA ARG A 162 13.48 0.83 13.01
C ARG A 162 13.87 0.57 14.45
#